data_AF-A0A644XRK9-F1
#
_entry.id   AF-A0A644XRK9-F1
#
_cell.length_a   1.000
_cell.length_b   1.000
_cell.length_c   1.000
_cell.angle_alpha   90.00
_cell.angle_beta   90.00
_cell.angle_gamma   90.00
#
_symmetry.space_group_name_H-M   'P 1'
#
loop_
_entity.id
_entity.type
_entity.pdbx_description
1 polymer ?
#
loop_
_entity_poly.entity_id
_entity_poly.type
_entity_poly.pdbx_seq_one_letter_code
_entity_poly.pdbx_strand_id
1 'polypeptide(L)' 'MTEKDLGKILKEMHDKAEEGFESTNILLFGIEFAQIILKQNYKSTNIVRASGLHPSYSIELRKGVKLSKFVRPI' A
#
# COMPACT_ATOMS: atom_id res chain seq x y z
N MET A 1 -0.71 14.09 -2.08
CA MET A 1 -0.94 13.18 -0.94
C MET A 1 0.40 12.84 -0.32
N THR A 2 0.50 12.90 1.00
CA THR A 2 1.75 12.65 1.75
C THR A 2 1.88 11.18 2.17
N GLU A 3 3.05 10.77 2.68
CA GLU A 3 3.23 9.43 3.28
C GLU A 3 2.26 9.17 4.45
N LYS A 4 1.90 10.21 5.20
CA LYS A 4 0.93 10.12 6.31
C LYS A 4 -0.48 9.85 5.80
N ASP A 5 -0.88 10.52 4.72
CA ASP A 5 -2.20 10.32 4.10
C ASP A 5 -2.30 8.92 3.49
N LEU A 6 -1.24 8.49 2.78
CA LEU A 6 -1.11 7.12 2.26
C LEU A 6 -1.17 6.08 3.39
N GLY A 7 -0.51 6.35 4.52
CA GLY A 7 -0.54 5.49 5.69
C GLY A 7 -1.95 5.33 6.27
N LYS A 8 -2.73 6.42 6.36
CA LYS A 8 -4.13 6.36 6.83
C LYS A 8 -5.00 5.51 5.92
N ILE A 9 -4.91 5.71 4.60
CA ILE A 9 -5.69 4.94 3.61
C ILE A 9 -5.28 3.46 3.65
N LEU A 10 -3.97 3.19 3.74
CA LEU A 10 -3.45 1.82 3.86
C LEU A 10 -4.03 1.10 5.08
N LYS A 11 -4.09 1.79 6.24
CA LYS A 11 -4.68 1.25 7.47
C LYS A 11 -6.18 0.98 7.30
N GLU A 12 -6.90 1.91 6.69
CA GLU A 12 -8.33 1.77 6.43
C GLU A 12 -8.65 0.58 5.50
N MET A 13 -7.89 0.41 4.41
CA MET A 13 -8.05 -0.72 3.49
C MET A 13 -7.72 -2.07 4.15
N HIS A 14 -6.73 -2.10 5.04
CA HIS A 14 -6.40 -3.28 5.83
C HIS A 14 -7.54 -3.62 6.81
N ASP A 15 -8.02 -2.64 7.56
CA ASP A 15 -9.00 -2.86 8.63
C ASP A 15 -10.42 -3.14 8.10
N LYS A 16 -10.72 -2.72 6.87
CA LYS A 16 -11.97 -3.03 6.16
C LYS A 16 -11.87 -4.27 5.28
N ALA A 17 -10.72 -4.94 5.25
CA ALA A 17 -10.57 -6.17 4.49
C ALA A 17 -11.50 -7.26 5.04
N GLU A 18 -12.01 -8.09 4.14
CA GLU A 18 -12.61 -9.37 4.54
C GLU A 18 -11.55 -10.22 5.24
N GLU A 19 -11.98 -11.06 6.19
CA GLU A 19 -11.08 -11.90 6.98
C GLU A 19 -10.18 -12.74 6.07
N GLY A 20 -8.86 -12.65 6.28
CA GLY A 20 -7.86 -13.35 5.47
C GLY A 20 -7.43 -12.62 4.19
N PHE A 21 -8.06 -11.49 3.85
CA PHE A 21 -7.71 -10.66 2.69
C PHE A 21 -6.92 -9.41 3.05
N GLU A 22 -6.52 -9.22 4.31
CA GLU A 22 -5.83 -8.03 4.79
C GLU A 22 -4.54 -7.78 3.99
N SER A 23 -3.73 -8.82 3.80
CA SER A 23 -2.49 -8.75 3.01
C SER A 23 -2.75 -8.48 1.53
N THR A 24 -3.85 -9.00 0.99
CA THR A 24 -4.26 -8.79 -0.41
C THR A 24 -4.69 -7.35 -0.63
N ASN A 25 -5.38 -6.73 0.33
CA ASN A 25 -5.74 -5.31 0.27
C ASN A 25 -4.51 -4.39 0.34
N ILE A 26 -3.47 -4.76 1.09
CA ILE A 26 -2.17 -4.05 1.05
C ILE A 26 -1.55 -4.11 -0.35
N LEU A 27 -1.64 -5.27 -1.01
CA LEU A 27 -1.15 -5.44 -2.38
C LEU A 27 -1.96 -4.58 -3.37
N LEU A 28 -3.29 -4.58 -3.26
CA LEU A 28 -4.20 -3.78 -4.07
C LEU A 28 -3.92 -2.28 -3.90
N PHE A 29 -3.80 -1.81 -2.65
CA PHE A 29 -3.38 -0.44 -2.36
C PHE A 29 -2.08 -0.09 -3.10
N GLY A 30 -1.10 -1.00 -3.09
CA GLY A 30 0.17 -0.80 -3.78
C GLY A 30 0.01 -0.62 -5.29
N ILE A 31 -0.97 -1.28 -5.90
CA ILE A 31 -1.29 -1.13 -7.32
C ILE A 31 -2.01 0.21 -7.57
N GLU A 32 -3.03 0.53 -6.79
CA GLU A 32 -3.84 1.75 -6.92
C GLU A 32 -3.02 3.04 -6.73
N PHE A 33 -2.19 3.08 -5.69
CA PHE A 33 -1.42 4.27 -5.35
C PHE A 33 0.01 4.28 -5.92
N ALA A 34 0.34 3.33 -6.80
CA ALA A 34 1.70 3.23 -7.36
C ALA A 34 2.17 4.52 -8.04
N GLN A 35 1.29 5.19 -8.79
CA GLN A 35 1.65 6.40 -9.51
C GLN A 35 2.17 7.49 -8.57
N ILE A 36 1.47 7.72 -7.44
CA ILE A 36 1.88 8.75 -6.48
C ILE A 36 3.10 8.31 -5.67
N ILE A 37 3.18 7.04 -5.28
CA ILE A 37 4.31 6.48 -4.54
C ILE A 37 5.61 6.62 -5.35
N LEU A 38 5.57 6.26 -6.64
CA LEU A 38 6.71 6.34 -7.55
C LEU A 38 7.06 7.79 -7.88
N LYS A 39 6.07 8.63 -8.21
CA LYS A 39 6.31 10.04 -8.57
C LYS A 39 6.95 10.84 -7.43
N GLN A 40 6.58 10.55 -6.18
CA GLN A 40 7.11 11.23 -4.99
C GLN A 40 8.34 10.53 -4.39
N ASN A 41 8.79 9.41 -4.97
CA ASN A 41 9.88 8.59 -4.47
C ASN A 41 9.70 8.16 -2.99
N TYR A 42 8.47 7.84 -2.60
CA TYR A 42 8.16 7.40 -1.25
C TYR A 42 8.58 5.95 -1.04
N LYS A 43 9.09 5.66 0.16
CA LYS A 43 9.47 4.29 0.53
C LYS A 43 8.26 3.55 1.11
N SER A 44 8.00 2.34 0.63
CA SER A 44 6.92 1.48 1.18
C SER A 44 7.04 1.32 2.71
N THR A 45 8.27 1.25 3.24
CA THR A 45 8.53 1.17 4.69
C THR A 45 8.03 2.39 5.46
N ASN A 46 8.12 3.59 4.89
CA ASN A 46 7.67 4.82 5.53
C ASN A 46 6.15 4.89 5.57
N ILE A 47 5.49 4.49 4.48
CA ILE A 47 4.03 4.45 4.37
C ILE A 47 3.46 3.43 5.38
N VAL A 48 4.03 2.22 5.44
CA VAL A 48 3.63 1.19 6.41
C VAL A 48 3.90 1.65 7.85
N ARG A 49 5.02 2.32 8.11
CA ARG A 49 5.26 2.91 9.43
C ARG A 49 4.22 3.97 9.78
N ALA A 50 3.83 4.80 8.82
CA ALA A 50 2.83 5.85 9.00
C ALA A 50 1.40 5.29 9.18
N SER A 51 1.11 4.07 8.70
CA SER A 51 -0.17 3.38 8.90
C SER A 51 -0.29 2.71 10.27
N GLY A 52 0.83 2.51 10.97
CA GLY A 52 0.87 1.76 12.24
C GLY A 52 0.70 0.25 12.06
N LEU A 53 0.74 -0.26 10.82
CA LEU A 53 0.70 -1.70 10.55
C LEU A 53 2.07 -2.34 10.78
N HIS A 54 2.08 -3.67 10.90
CA HIS A 54 3.30 -4.42 11.10
C HIS A 54 4.29 -4.19 9.93
N PRO A 55 5.61 -3.99 10.19
CA PRO A 55 6.59 -3.68 9.14
C PRO A 55 6.70 -4.73 8.02
N SER A 56 6.28 -5.97 8.27
CA SER A 56 6.26 -7.05 7.26
C SER A 56 5.47 -6.64 6.01
N TYR A 57 4.37 -5.89 6.18
CA TYR A 57 3.52 -5.40 5.08
C TYR A 57 4.23 -4.49 4.08
N SER A 58 5.43 -4.00 4.40
CA SER A 58 6.28 -3.28 3.44
C SER A 58 6.75 -4.15 2.27
N ILE A 59 6.73 -5.48 2.40
CA ILE A 59 7.01 -6.41 1.32
C ILE A 59 5.81 -6.47 0.36
N GLU A 60 4.60 -6.66 0.90
CA GLU A 60 3.34 -6.72 0.15
C GLU A 60 3.10 -5.41 -0.60
N LEU A 61 3.24 -4.27 0.08
CA LEU A 61 3.10 -2.94 -0.54
C LEU A 61 4.06 -2.77 -1.72
N ARG A 62 5.32 -3.18 -1.54
CA ARG A 62 6.34 -3.07 -2.60
C ARG A 62 6.06 -4.00 -3.78
N LYS A 63 5.52 -5.20 -3.54
CA LYS A 63 5.06 -6.09 -4.61
C LYS A 63 3.92 -5.44 -5.40
N GLY A 64 2.96 -4.80 -4.72
CA GLY A 64 1.85 -4.11 -5.36
C GLY A 64 2.30 -2.98 -6.27
N VAL A 65 3.20 -2.12 -5.76
CA VAL A 65 3.81 -1.03 -6.55
C VAL A 65 4.61 -1.55 -7.76
N LYS A 66 5.24 -2.73 -7.66
CA LYS A 66 5.91 -3.35 -8.81
C LYS A 66 4.91 -3.91 -9.84
N LEU A 67 3.84 -4.54 -9.36
CA LEU A 67 2.79 -5.12 -10.21
C LEU A 67 2.03 -4.06 -11.00
N SER A 68 1.91 -2.84 -10.49
CA SER A 68 1.26 -1.72 -11.20
C SER A 68 1.88 -1.39 -12.56
N LYS A 69 3.09 -1.90 -12.86
CA LYS A 69 3.71 -1.79 -14.18
C LYS A 69 3.03 -2.66 -15.23
N PHE A 70 2.36 -3.71 -14.79
CA PHE A 70 1.79 -4.76 -15.64
C PHE A 70 0.26 -4.83 -15.54
N VAL A 71 -0.31 -4.39 -14.41
CA VAL A 71 -1.75 -4.40 -14.18
C VAL A 71 -2.24 -3.02 -13.80
N ARG A 72 -3.50 -2.73 -14.12
CA ARG A 72 -4.24 -1.57 -13.61
C ARG A 72 -5.40 -2.08 -12.77
N PRO A 73 -5.73 -1.42 -11.65
CA PRO A 73 -6.97 -1.70 -10.94
C PRO A 73 -8.15 -1.36 -11.86
N ILE A 74 -9.20 -2.18 -11.79
CA ILE A 74 -10.40 -2.09 -12.63
C ILE A 74 -11.37 -1.09 -12.01
#